data_AF-A0A087UJ40-F1
#
_entry.id   AF-A0A087UJ40-F1
#
_cell.length_a   1.000
_cell.length_b   1.000
_cell.length_c   1.000
_cell.angle_alpha   90.00
_cell.angle_beta   90.00
_cell.angle_gamma   90.00
#
_symmetry.space_group_name_H-M   'P 1'
#
loop_
_entity.id
_entity.type
_entity.pdbx_description
1 polymer ?
#
loop_
_entity_poly.entity_id
_entity_poly.type
_entity_poly.pdbx_seq_one_letter_code
_entity_poly.pdbx_strand_id
1 'polypeptide(L)'
;MKMWFIYRHPKMGLLFIALGIFSSMATTGFLTFIYNLPPVSLFSLPDPKDINEYLDTVGYKPYAHYASYCVGMATGFLLAAKQKISLSKCVQVCGWT
;
A
#
# COMPACT_ATOMS: atom_id res chain seq x y z
N MET A 1 -11.87 -24.14 10.24
CA MET A 1 -13.06 -23.42 10.75
C MET A 1 -12.66 -21.95 10.98
N LYS A 2 -13.20 -21.00 10.18
CA LYS A 2 -13.13 -19.51 10.28
C LYS A 2 -12.84 -18.74 8.96
N MET A 3 -12.46 -19.39 7.86
CA MET A 3 -12.25 -18.69 6.57
C MET A 3 -13.56 -18.34 5.84
N TRP A 4 -14.64 -19.09 6.12
CA TRP A 4 -15.93 -18.98 5.43
C TRP A 4 -16.70 -17.68 5.74
N PHE A 5 -16.50 -17.10 6.93
CA PHE A 5 -17.22 -15.89 7.33
C PHE A 5 -16.73 -14.65 6.59
N ILE A 6 -15.41 -14.57 6.35
CA ILE A 6 -14.77 -13.50 5.57
C ILE A 6 -15.24 -13.55 4.12
N TYR A 7 -15.41 -14.75 3.57
CA TYR A 7 -15.86 -14.93 2.18
C TYR A 7 -17.30 -14.45 1.94
N ARG A 8 -18.14 -14.45 2.98
CA ARG A 8 -19.55 -14.07 2.88
C ARG A 8 -19.78 -12.56 2.93
N HIS A 9 -18.84 -11.79 3.47
CA HIS A 9 -18.98 -10.35 3.67
C HIS A 9 -17.82 -9.58 3.03
N PRO A 10 -17.94 -9.19 1.74
CA PRO A 10 -16.88 -8.45 1.05
C PRO A 10 -16.48 -7.14 1.74
N LYS A 11 -17.40 -6.54 2.51
CA LYS A 11 -17.11 -5.35 3.33
C LYS A 11 -16.03 -5.58 4.39
N MET A 12 -15.94 -6.78 4.95
CA MET A 12 -14.89 -7.12 5.93
C MET A 12 -13.52 -7.21 5.25
N GLY A 13 -13.46 -7.80 4.05
CA GLY A 13 -12.23 -7.83 3.24
C GLY A 13 -11.74 -6.43 2.90
N LEU A 14 -12.65 -5.54 2.49
CA LEU A 14 -12.31 -4.13 2.22
C LEU A 14 -11.84 -3.39 3.48
N LEU A 15 -12.42 -3.68 4.65
CA LEU A 15 -11.95 -3.11 5.92
C LEU A 15 -10.52 -3.58 6.24
N PHE A 16 -10.20 -4.85 6.07
CA PHE A 16 -8.84 -5.35 6.27
C PHE A 16 -7.83 -4.74 5.29
N ILE A 17 -8.23 -4.55 4.03
CA ILE A 17 -7.41 -3.84 3.03
C ILE A 17 -7.15 -2.41 3.49
N ALA A 18 -8.17 -1.67 3.93
CA ALA A 18 -8.01 -0.30 4.41
C ALA A 18 -7.08 -0.22 5.62
N LEU A 19 -7.29 -1.08 6.63
CA LEU A 19 -6.42 -1.17 7.81
C LEU A 19 -4.98 -1.54 7.43
N GLY A 20 -4.78 -2.42 6.45
CA GLY A 20 -3.47 -2.80 5.95
C GLY A 20 -2.73 -1.66 5.26
N ILE A 21 -3.44 -0.83 4.49
CA ILE A 21 -2.86 0.37 3.87
C ILE A 21 -2.43 1.35 4.97
N PHE A 22 -3.30 1.65 5.93
CA PHE A 22 -2.97 2.60 6.99
C PHE A 22 -1.83 2.09 7.89
N SER A 23 -1.78 0.79 8.21
CA SER A 23 -0.70 0.22 9.02
C SER A 23 0.64 0.24 8.28
N SER A 24 0.65 -0.05 6.98
CA SER A 24 1.81 0.06 6.10
C SER A 24 2.34 1.50 6.08
N MET A 25 1.46 2.49 5.83
CA MET A 25 1.83 3.90 5.81
C MET A 25 2.35 4.39 7.16
N ALA A 26 1.64 4.06 8.25
CA ALA A 26 2.02 4.47 9.60
C ALA A 26 3.37 3.87 10.02
N THR A 27 3.60 2.59 9.73
CA THR A 27 4.87 1.91 10.07
C THR A 27 6.03 2.53 9.31
N THR A 28 5.89 2.69 7.99
CA THR A 28 6.92 3.32 7.16
C THR A 28 7.20 4.75 7.60
N GLY A 29 6.16 5.58 7.77
CA GLY A 29 6.33 6.97 8.21
C GLY A 29 6.96 7.10 9.60
N PHE A 30 6.57 6.23 10.53
CA PHE A 30 7.16 6.19 11.87
C PHE A 30 8.65 5.82 11.84
N LEU A 31 9.03 4.80 11.06
CA LEU A 31 10.43 4.40 10.90
C LEU A 31 11.25 5.49 10.21
N THR A 32 10.73 6.10 9.14
CA THR A 32 11.40 7.21 8.47
C THR A 32 11.66 8.37 9.42
N PHE A 33 10.70 8.69 10.29
CA PHE A 33 10.85 9.76 11.28
C PHE A 33 11.89 9.44 12.37
N ILE A 34 11.85 8.24 12.96
CA ILE A 34 12.75 7.84 14.05
C ILE A 34 14.20 7.72 13.57
N TYR A 35 14.42 7.16 12.38
CA TYR A 35 15.74 6.92 11.82
C TYR A 35 16.27 8.09 10.97
N ASN A 36 15.55 9.23 10.91
CA ASN A 36 15.87 10.39 10.05
C ASN A 36 16.20 10.00 8.60
N LEU A 37 15.48 9.00 8.07
CA LEU A 37 15.72 8.48 6.74
C LEU A 37 15.20 9.44 5.67
N PRO A 38 15.78 9.43 4.45
CA PRO A 38 15.20 10.14 3.34
C PRO A 38 13.81 9.57 3.01
N PRO A 39 12.88 10.39 2.50
CA PRO A 39 11.53 9.93 2.13
C PRO A 39 11.55 8.96 0.93
N VAL A 40 12.63 9.00 0.14
CA VAL A 40 12.86 8.11 -0.99
C VAL A 40 14.36 7.91 -1.18
N SER A 41 14.77 6.68 -1.46
CA SER A 41 16.13 6.38 -1.92
C SER A 41 16.31 6.87 -3.35
N LEU A 42 16.83 8.07 -3.52
CA LEU A 42 17.22 8.61 -4.83
C LEU A 42 18.68 8.26 -5.11
N PHE A 43 18.95 7.52 -6.18
CA PHE A 43 20.32 7.27 -6.66
C PHE A 43 21.09 8.56 -7.02
N SER A 44 20.37 9.68 -7.17
CA SER A 44 20.93 11.00 -7.48
C SER A 44 21.37 11.81 -6.26
N LEU A 45 21.02 11.40 -5.02
CA LEU A 45 21.45 12.08 -3.79
C LEU A 45 22.53 11.25 -3.08
N PRO A 46 23.70 11.83 -2.73
CA PRO A 46 24.90 11.04 -2.56
C PRO A 46 25.35 11.00 -1.10
N ASP A 47 24.84 10.04 -0.34
CA ASP A 47 25.66 9.31 0.64
C ASP A 47 25.29 7.82 0.55
N PRO A 48 26.23 6.94 0.12
CA PRO A 48 26.00 5.50 0.07
C PRO A 48 25.54 4.89 1.41
N LYS A 49 25.90 5.52 2.54
CA LYS A 49 25.44 5.07 3.86
C LYS A 49 23.92 5.24 4.03
N ASP A 50 23.39 6.40 3.63
CA ASP A 50 21.96 6.71 3.77
C ASP A 50 21.09 5.80 2.89
N ILE A 51 21.60 5.41 1.72
CA ILE A 51 20.92 4.48 0.82
C ILE A 51 20.84 3.08 1.44
N ASN A 52 21.96 2.55 1.94
CA ASN A 52 21.98 1.22 2.55
C ASN A 52 21.12 1.16 3.81
N GLU A 53 21.18 2.18 4.65
CA GLU A 53 20.37 2.25 5.87
C GLU A 53 18.87 2.35 5.56
N TYR A 54 18.48 3.13 4.54
CA TYR A 54 17.11 3.17 4.04
C TYR A 54 16.66 1.82 3.51
N LEU A 55 17.48 1.16 2.68
CA LEU A 55 17.14 -0.12 2.06
C LEU A 55 16.96 -1.22 3.11
N ASP A 56 17.86 -1.30 4.09
CA ASP A 56 17.81 -2.28 5.16
C ASP A 56 16.68 -2.01 6.16
N THR A 57 16.33 -0.75 6.39
CA THR A 57 15.31 -0.38 7.39
C THR A 57 13.92 -0.26 6.79
N VAL A 58 13.77 0.06 5.51
CA VAL A 58 12.47 0.32 4.88
C VAL A 58 12.38 -0.33 3.50
N GLY A 59 13.34 -0.06 2.62
CA GLY A 59 13.24 -0.36 1.19
C GLY A 59 12.97 -1.83 0.85
N TYR A 60 13.62 -2.78 1.54
CA TYR A 60 13.40 -4.21 1.31
C TYR A 60 12.35 -4.84 2.21
N LYS A 61 11.77 -4.06 3.12
CA LYS A 61 10.89 -4.61 4.15
C LYS A 61 9.45 -4.66 3.65
N PRO A 62 8.71 -5.74 3.97
CA PRO A 62 7.39 -5.98 3.40
C PRO A 62 6.37 -4.90 3.77
N TYR A 63 6.50 -4.25 4.94
CA TYR A 63 5.58 -3.19 5.35
C TYR A 63 5.62 -1.97 4.43
N ALA A 64 6.73 -1.68 3.74
CA ALA A 64 6.79 -0.57 2.79
C ALA A 64 5.98 -0.87 1.50
N HIS A 65 5.80 -2.16 1.19
CA HIS A 65 5.12 -2.64 -0.03
C HIS A 65 3.72 -3.18 0.23
N TYR A 66 3.31 -3.28 1.51
CA TYR A 66 2.04 -3.91 1.85
C TYR A 66 0.84 -3.09 1.36
N ALA A 67 0.92 -1.75 1.37
CA ALA A 67 -0.12 -0.90 0.81
C ALA A 67 -0.37 -1.17 -0.68
N SER A 68 0.66 -1.30 -1.51
CA SER A 68 0.50 -1.58 -2.94
C SER A 68 -0.07 -2.97 -3.20
N TYR A 69 0.33 -3.97 -2.40
CA TYR A 69 -0.29 -5.29 -2.39
C TYR A 69 -1.80 -5.22 -2.06
N CYS A 70 -2.19 -4.46 -1.03
CA CYS A 70 -3.59 -4.23 -0.67
C CYS A 70 -4.40 -3.56 -1.78
N VAL A 71 -3.83 -2.58 -2.48
CA VAL A 71 -4.46 -1.93 -3.65
C VAL A 71 -4.66 -2.93 -4.79
N GLY A 72 -3.67 -3.79 -5.07
CA GLY A 72 -3.77 -4.87 -6.05
C GLY A 72 -4.91 -5.84 -5.72
N MET A 73 -5.00 -6.28 -4.46
CA MET A 73 -6.11 -7.13 -3.99
C MET A 73 -7.47 -6.47 -4.15
N ALA A 74 -7.60 -5.18 -3.78
CA ALA A 74 -8.84 -4.43 -3.94
C ALA A 74 -9.26 -4.36 -5.41
N THR A 75 -8.30 -4.09 -6.29
CA THR A 75 -8.52 -4.00 -7.74
C THR A 75 -8.96 -5.34 -8.31
N GLY A 76 -8.26 -6.42 -7.95
CA GLY A 76 -8.62 -7.79 -8.35
C GLY A 76 -10.02 -8.18 -7.88
N PHE A 77 -10.39 -7.83 -6.66
CA PHE A 77 -11.74 -8.04 -6.13
C PHE A 77 -12.81 -7.28 -6.94
N LEU A 78 -12.57 -6.01 -7.28
CA LEU A 78 -13.51 -5.22 -8.09
C LEU A 78 -13.71 -5.80 -9.50
N LEU A 79 -12.63 -6.24 -10.14
CA LEU A 79 -12.69 -6.88 -11.46
C LEU A 79 -13.41 -8.23 -11.41
N ALA A 80 -13.17 -9.04 -10.37
CA ALA A 80 -13.88 -10.31 -10.18
C ALA A 80 -15.37 -10.11 -9.89
N ALA A 81 -15.73 -9.07 -9.14
CA ALA A 81 -17.11 -8.76 -8.78
C ALA A 81 -17.90 -8.12 -9.94
N LYS A 82 -17.23 -7.43 -10.87
CA LYS A 82 -17.87 -6.75 -12.00
C LYS A 82 -17.07 -6.93 -13.29
N GLN A 83 -17.65 -7.61 -14.27
CA GLN A 83 -17.04 -7.78 -15.60
C GLN A 83 -16.80 -6.45 -16.35
N LYS A 84 -17.60 -5.40 -16.06
CA LYS A 84 -17.44 -4.07 -16.66
C LYS A 84 -17.43 -3.00 -15.58
N ILE A 85 -16.27 -2.38 -15.39
CA ILE A 85 -16.10 -1.25 -14.49
C ILE A 85 -16.25 0.04 -15.31
N SER A 86 -17.32 0.80 -15.03
CA SER A 86 -17.48 2.15 -15.57
C SER A 86 -16.97 3.14 -14.54
N LEU A 87 -15.90 3.87 -14.87
CA LEU A 87 -15.38 4.96 -14.04
C LEU A 87 -16.14 6.24 -14.37
N SER A 88 -16.71 6.88 -13.36
CA SER A 88 -17.37 8.18 -13.56
C SER A 88 -16.34 9.24 -13.96
N LYS A 89 -16.79 10.31 -14.64
CA LYS A 89 -15.91 11.42 -15.02
C LYS A 89 -15.20 12.03 -13.82
N CYS A 90 -15.86 12.14 -12.66
CA CYS A 90 -15.21 12.58 -11.42
C CYS A 90 -14.06 11.67 -11.01
N VAL A 91 -14.25 10.35 -11.01
CA VAL A 91 -13.18 9.41 -10.64
C VAL A 91 -12.02 9.48 -11.61
N GLN A 92 -12.29 9.65 -12.91
CA GLN A 92 -11.25 9.85 -13.91
C GLN A 92 -10.46 11.14 -13.64
N VAL A 93 -11.12 12.27 -13.41
CA VAL A 93 -10.44 13.55 -13.12
C VAL A 93 -9.63 13.47 -11.83
N CYS A 94 -10.20 12.93 -10.75
CA CYS A 94 -9.51 12.81 -9.47
C CYS A 94 -8.35 11.80 -9.49
N GLY A 95 -8.41 10.77 -10.35
CA GLY A 95 -7.38 9.73 -10.44
C GLY A 95 -6.27 10.01 -11.46
N TRP A 96 -6.44 11.04 -12.30
CA TRP A 96 -5.46 11.46 -13.32
C TRP A 96 -4.79 12.81 -13.03
N THR A 97 -5.09 13.43 -11.88
CA THR A 97 -4.31 14.55 -11.35
C THR A 97 -3.29 14.00 -10.37
#